data_AF-A0A1G0CTM8-F1
#
_entry.id   AF-A0A1G0CTM8-F1
#
_cell.length_a   1.000
_cell.length_b   1.000
_cell.length_c   1.000
_cell.angle_alpha   90.00
_cell.angle_beta   90.00
_cell.angle_gamma   90.00
#
_symmetry.space_group_name_H-M   'P 1'
#
loop_
_entity.id
_entity.type
_entity.pdbx_description
1 polymer ?
#
loop_
_entity_poly.entity_id
_entity_poly.type
_entity_poly.pdbx_seq_one_letter_code
_entity_poly.pdbx_strand_id
1 'polypeptide(L)'
;MATGQISDAITQAFCADCRERVLRASEIVQDGVPLDGAQLDCLHQEFDTLFGGARAAHLPELEHYFRQMARYARHLRNWQASGLPVDRLSWQILLDGIEAAPCCGAGLPGFIGKPGNERALLAQRMENIIGNGEAS
;
A
#
# COMPACT_ATOMS: atom_id res chain seq x y z
N MET A 1 20.56 -15.11 -22.66
CA MET A 1 20.82 -13.69 -22.36
C MET A 1 19.56 -12.80 -22.46
N ALA A 2 18.44 -13.25 -23.07
CA ALA A 2 17.22 -12.42 -23.20
C ALA A 2 16.34 -12.30 -21.93
N THR A 3 16.45 -13.22 -20.98
CA THR A 3 15.61 -13.24 -19.76
C THR A 3 15.94 -12.13 -18.77
N GLY A 4 17.20 -11.69 -18.69
CA GLY A 4 17.60 -10.58 -17.81
C GLY A 4 17.00 -9.23 -18.25
N GLN A 5 16.98 -8.96 -19.56
CA GLN A 5 16.48 -7.69 -20.10
C GLN A 5 14.96 -7.51 -19.92
N ILE A 6 14.19 -8.61 -19.98
CA ILE A 6 12.74 -8.59 -19.74
C ILE A 6 12.45 -8.33 -18.26
N SER A 7 13.21 -8.97 -17.36
CA SER A 7 13.09 -8.75 -15.91
C SER A 7 13.35 -7.28 -15.54
N ASP A 8 14.36 -6.66 -16.17
CA ASP A 8 14.70 -5.26 -15.93
C ASP A 8 13.61 -4.30 -16.46
N ALA A 9 13.05 -4.59 -17.63
CA ALA A 9 11.98 -3.77 -18.22
C ALA A 9 10.69 -3.82 -17.39
N ILE A 10 10.30 -5.00 -16.89
CA ILE A 10 9.13 -5.16 -16.02
C ILE A 10 9.35 -4.42 -14.70
N THR A 11 10.53 -4.54 -14.12
CA THR A 11 10.88 -3.84 -12.87
C THR A 11 10.83 -2.33 -13.05
N GLN A 12 11.37 -1.80 -14.16
CA GLN A 12 11.30 -0.36 -14.47
C GLN A 12 9.86 0.13 -14.67
N ALA A 13 9.05 -0.61 -15.42
CA ALA A 13 7.64 -0.28 -15.63
C ALA A 13 6.86 -0.28 -14.31
N PHE A 14 7.07 -1.31 -13.48
CA PHE A 14 6.50 -1.37 -12.13
C PHE A 14 6.91 -0.16 -11.29
N CYS A 15 8.18 0.22 -11.32
CA CYS A 15 8.67 1.35 -10.54
C CYS A 15 8.05 2.70 -10.95
N ALA A 16 7.80 2.90 -12.25
CA ALA A 16 7.09 4.09 -12.74
C ALA A 16 5.63 4.10 -12.26
N ASP A 17 4.90 3.00 -12.46
CA ASP A 17 3.50 2.88 -12.04
C ASP A 17 3.36 2.97 -10.52
N CYS A 18 4.29 2.38 -9.77
CA CYS A 18 4.35 2.44 -8.31
C CYS A 18 4.39 3.86 -7.79
N ARG A 19 5.22 4.71 -8.39
CA ARG A 19 5.31 6.13 -8.00
C ARG A 19 3.99 6.86 -8.23
N GLU A 20 3.41 6.72 -9.41
CA GLU A 20 2.17 7.44 -9.78
C GLU A 20 0.98 7.02 -8.91
N ARG A 21 0.88 5.72 -8.58
CA ARG A 21 -0.19 5.19 -7.75
C ARG A 21 -0.04 5.58 -6.29
N VAL A 22 1.18 5.53 -5.74
CA VAL A 22 1.45 6.00 -4.36
C VAL A 22 1.15 7.48 -4.23
N LEU A 23 1.50 8.30 -5.25
CA LEU A 23 1.15 9.72 -5.25
C LEU A 23 -0.36 9.93 -5.22
N ARG A 24 -1.11 9.23 -6.09
CA ARG A 24 -2.59 9.27 -6.07
C ARG A 24 -3.17 8.83 -4.72
N ALA A 25 -2.62 7.78 -4.12
CA ALA A 25 -3.03 7.33 -2.79
C ALA A 25 -2.76 8.41 -1.72
N SER A 26 -1.64 9.12 -1.80
CA SER A 26 -1.31 10.22 -0.88
C SER A 26 -2.23 11.44 -1.05
N GLU A 27 -2.72 11.72 -2.26
CA GLU A 27 -3.66 12.81 -2.51
C GLU A 27 -5.06 12.52 -1.92
N ILE A 28 -5.42 11.23 -1.83
CA ILE A 28 -6.67 10.78 -1.21
C ILE A 28 -6.62 10.94 0.31
N VAL A 29 -5.47 10.64 0.93
CA VAL A 29 -5.32 10.60 2.39
C VAL A 29 -4.76 11.92 2.91
N GLN A 30 -5.59 12.69 3.59
CA GLN A 30 -5.19 13.92 4.27
C GLN A 30 -5.16 13.71 5.78
N ASP A 31 -4.13 14.22 6.46
CA ASP A 31 -4.02 14.09 7.92
C ASP A 31 -5.25 14.69 8.62
N GLY A 32 -5.82 13.91 9.55
CA GLY A 32 -6.99 14.31 10.33
C GLY A 32 -8.33 14.29 9.59
N VAL A 33 -8.37 13.90 8.30
CA VAL A 33 -9.61 13.83 7.52
C VAL A 33 -10.06 12.38 7.38
N PRO A 34 -11.23 12.00 7.94
CA PRO A 34 -11.78 10.66 7.73
C PRO A 34 -12.07 10.39 6.25
N LEU A 35 -11.80 9.17 5.81
CA LEU A 35 -12.08 8.74 4.46
C LEU A 35 -13.52 8.23 4.33
N ASP A 36 -14.16 8.58 3.22
CA ASP A 36 -15.42 7.95 2.83
C ASP A 36 -15.19 6.57 2.19
N GLY A 37 -16.29 5.84 1.98
CA GLY A 37 -16.23 4.51 1.40
C GLY A 37 -15.66 4.48 -0.01
N ALA A 38 -15.90 5.51 -0.82
CA ALA A 38 -15.39 5.57 -2.20
C ALA A 38 -13.88 5.80 -2.22
N GLN A 39 -13.37 6.67 -1.34
CA GLN A 39 -11.94 6.90 -1.14
C GLN A 39 -11.22 5.61 -0.69
N LEU A 40 -11.83 4.84 0.21
CA LEU A 40 -11.30 3.54 0.62
C LEU A 40 -11.31 2.50 -0.50
N ASP A 41 -12.36 2.45 -1.31
CA ASP A 41 -12.43 1.58 -2.49
C ASP A 41 -11.37 1.98 -3.53
N CYS A 42 -11.12 3.28 -3.73
CA CYS A 42 -10.02 3.77 -4.57
C CYS A 42 -8.65 3.32 -4.04
N LEU A 43 -8.38 3.50 -2.74
CA LEU A 43 -7.11 3.08 -2.13
C LEU A 43 -6.90 1.57 -2.25
N HIS A 44 -7.94 0.78 -2.01
CA HIS A 44 -7.89 -0.66 -2.22
C HIS A 44 -7.47 -0.99 -3.66
N GLN A 45 -8.09 -0.36 -4.66
CA GLN A 45 -7.78 -0.60 -6.07
C GLN A 45 -6.35 -0.21 -6.44
N GLU A 46 -5.85 0.91 -5.92
CA GLU A 46 -4.47 1.35 -6.17
C GLU A 46 -3.48 0.33 -5.63
N PHE A 47 -3.65 -0.11 -4.37
CA PHE A 47 -2.74 -1.08 -3.75
C PHE A 47 -2.88 -2.50 -4.31
N ASP A 48 -4.07 -2.93 -4.71
CA ASP A 48 -4.27 -4.23 -5.36
C ASP A 48 -3.56 -4.28 -6.72
N THR A 49 -3.57 -3.17 -7.44
CA THR A 49 -2.82 -3.03 -8.69
C THR A 49 -1.30 -3.11 -8.46
N LEU A 50 -0.81 -2.43 -7.41
CA LEU A 50 0.60 -2.49 -7.02
C LEU A 50 1.04 -3.87 -6.53
N PHE A 51 0.15 -4.60 -5.86
CA PHE A 51 0.37 -6.00 -5.52
C PHE A 51 0.58 -6.84 -6.80
N GLY A 52 -0.30 -6.71 -7.79
CA GLY A 52 -0.16 -7.41 -9.08
C GLY A 52 1.13 -7.06 -9.80
N GLY A 53 1.52 -5.77 -9.81
CA GLY A 53 2.77 -5.30 -10.40
C GLY A 53 4.01 -5.83 -9.68
N ALA A 54 4.04 -5.80 -8.35
CA ALA A 54 5.15 -6.32 -7.55
C ALA A 54 5.36 -7.82 -7.75
N ARG A 55 4.25 -8.58 -7.86
CA ARG A 55 4.28 -10.00 -8.20
C ARG A 55 4.87 -10.26 -9.59
N ALA A 56 4.46 -9.47 -10.58
CA ALA A 56 4.98 -9.58 -11.95
C ALA A 56 6.48 -9.23 -12.04
N ALA A 57 6.94 -8.28 -11.20
CA ALA A 57 8.34 -7.88 -11.09
C ALA A 57 9.18 -8.79 -10.18
N HIS A 58 8.61 -9.86 -9.61
CA HIS A 58 9.28 -10.77 -8.67
C HIS A 58 9.86 -10.06 -7.43
N LEU A 59 9.11 -9.13 -6.85
CA LEU A 59 9.48 -8.36 -5.66
C LEU A 59 8.65 -8.79 -4.44
N PRO A 60 8.97 -9.91 -3.77
CA PRO A 60 8.11 -10.55 -2.77
C PRO A 60 7.85 -9.69 -1.52
N GLU A 61 8.82 -8.89 -1.10
CA GLU A 61 8.64 -7.96 0.02
C GLU A 61 7.59 -6.88 -0.31
N LEU A 62 7.60 -6.39 -1.55
CA LEU A 62 6.64 -5.39 -2.02
C LEU A 62 5.28 -6.00 -2.28
N GLU A 63 5.25 -7.21 -2.84
CA GLU A 63 4.03 -8.00 -3.02
C GLU A 63 3.31 -8.16 -1.68
N HIS A 64 4.01 -8.61 -0.64
CA HIS A 64 3.45 -8.76 0.69
C HIS A 64 2.95 -7.41 1.25
N TYR A 65 3.77 -6.37 1.15
CA TYR A 65 3.45 -5.04 1.65
C TYR A 65 2.17 -4.46 1.02
N PHE A 66 2.10 -4.40 -0.32
CA PHE A 66 0.94 -3.86 -1.02
C PHE A 66 -0.31 -4.70 -0.83
N ARG A 67 -0.16 -6.02 -0.66
CA ARG A 67 -1.27 -6.88 -0.28
C ARG A 67 -1.84 -6.48 1.08
N GLN A 68 -1.01 -6.20 2.08
CA GLN A 68 -1.51 -5.77 3.40
C GLN A 68 -2.18 -4.40 3.32
N MET A 69 -1.62 -3.45 2.56
CA MET A 69 -2.26 -2.15 2.31
C MET A 69 -3.64 -2.29 1.67
N ALA A 70 -3.76 -3.10 0.61
CA ALA A 70 -5.03 -3.34 -0.08
C ALA A 70 -6.07 -4.00 0.84
N ARG A 71 -5.65 -5.01 1.62
CA ARG A 71 -6.53 -5.67 2.61
C ARG A 71 -6.96 -4.72 3.71
N TYR A 72 -6.05 -3.86 4.19
CA TYR A 72 -6.35 -2.92 5.26
C TYR A 72 -7.37 -1.87 4.81
N ALA A 73 -7.19 -1.26 3.63
CA ALA A 73 -8.18 -0.35 3.05
C ALA A 73 -9.56 -1.02 2.91
N ARG A 74 -9.60 -2.28 2.44
CA ARG A 74 -10.85 -3.06 2.35
C ARG A 74 -11.46 -3.37 3.71
N HIS A 75 -10.64 -3.66 4.71
CA HIS A 75 -11.09 -3.90 6.08
C HIS A 75 -11.75 -2.65 6.65
N LEU A 76 -11.12 -1.47 6.53
CA LEU A 76 -11.71 -0.20 6.96
C LEU A 76 -13.04 0.09 6.23
N ARG A 77 -13.11 -0.22 4.93
CA ARG A 77 -14.32 -0.06 4.12
C ARG A 77 -15.50 -0.88 4.66
N ASN A 78 -15.22 -2.14 4.99
CA ASN A 78 -16.21 -3.04 5.57
C ASN A 78 -16.60 -2.59 6.98
N TRP A 79 -15.63 -2.11 7.76
CA TRP A 79 -15.86 -1.64 9.11
C TRP A 79 -16.82 -0.43 9.14
N GLN A 80 -16.57 0.53 8.24
CA GLN A 80 -17.46 1.68 8.00
C GLN A 80 -18.84 1.25 7.50
N ALA A 81 -18.91 0.24 6.62
CA ALA A 81 -20.19 -0.30 6.12
C ALA A 81 -21.04 -0.93 7.23
N SER A 82 -20.39 -1.53 8.24
CA SER A 82 -21.04 -2.10 9.43
C SER A 82 -21.50 -1.03 10.44
N GLY A 83 -21.31 0.26 10.13
CA GLY A 83 -21.71 1.37 11.00
C GLY A 83 -20.78 1.58 12.20
N LEU A 84 -19.60 0.93 12.20
CA LEU A 84 -18.62 1.08 13.26
C LEU A 84 -17.68 2.27 12.95
N PRO A 85 -17.34 3.08 13.96
CA PRO A 85 -16.46 4.22 13.76
C PRO A 85 -15.04 3.74 13.51
N VAL A 86 -14.44 4.18 12.41
CA VAL A 86 -13.00 3.99 12.18
C VAL A 86 -12.25 5.06 12.96
N ASP A 87 -11.36 4.63 13.86
CA ASP A 87 -10.64 5.53 14.74
C ASP A 87 -9.48 6.25 14.02
N ARG A 88 -9.00 7.34 14.66
CA ARG A 88 -7.85 8.11 14.15
C ARG A 88 -6.60 7.24 13.97
N LEU A 89 -6.42 6.25 14.83
CA LEU A 89 -5.26 5.36 14.77
C LEU A 89 -5.26 4.54 13.48
N SER A 90 -6.43 4.07 13.05
CA SER A 90 -6.60 3.31 11.82
C SER A 90 -6.30 4.17 10.58
N TRP A 91 -6.71 5.44 10.61
CA TRP A 91 -6.34 6.41 9.58
C TRP A 91 -4.84 6.68 9.55
N GLN A 92 -4.22 6.85 10.71
CA GLN A 92 -2.78 7.07 10.81
C GLN A 92 -1.99 5.88 10.25
N ILE A 93 -2.43 4.64 10.48
CA ILE A 93 -1.76 3.44 9.96
C ILE A 93 -1.80 3.43 8.42
N LEU A 94 -2.92 3.83 7.82
CA LEU A 94 -3.04 3.92 6.36
C LEU A 94 -2.14 5.02 5.79
N LEU A 95 -2.08 6.19 6.43
CA LEU A 95 -1.18 7.28 6.07
C LEU A 95 0.30 6.87 6.20
N ASP A 96 0.69 6.30 7.34
CA ASP A 96 2.03 5.78 7.58
C ASP A 96 2.41 4.73 6.53
N GLY A 97 1.45 3.91 6.11
CA GLY A 97 1.60 2.97 5.02
C GLY A 97 1.86 3.65 3.68
N ILE A 98 1.07 4.65 3.30
CA ILE A 98 1.32 5.40 2.06
C ILE A 98 2.71 6.06 2.08
N GLU A 99 3.09 6.69 3.20
CA GLU A 99 4.39 7.33 3.35
C GLU A 99 5.57 6.35 3.34
N ALA A 100 5.37 5.16 3.89
CA ALA A 100 6.38 4.11 3.89
C ALA A 100 6.46 3.35 2.57
N ALA A 101 5.49 3.53 1.66
CA ALA A 101 5.44 2.83 0.39
C ALA A 101 6.73 3.06 -0.41
N PRO A 102 7.33 1.99 -0.97
CA PRO A 102 8.53 2.13 -1.78
C PRO A 102 8.18 2.87 -3.06
N CYS A 103 8.73 4.07 -3.20
CA CYS A 103 8.92 4.68 -4.50
C CYS A 103 10.30 4.22 -4.97
N CYS A 104 10.39 3.38 -6.00
CA CYS A 104 11.68 2.88 -6.46
C CYS A 104 12.68 4.02 -6.70
N GLY A 105 13.86 3.93 -6.09
CA GLY A 105 14.92 4.91 -6.23
C GLY A 105 16.31 4.27 -6.16
N ALA A 106 16.71 3.57 -7.22
CA ALA A 106 18.13 3.44 -7.57
C ALA A 106 18.36 4.27 -8.85
N GLY A 107 18.60 5.57 -8.68
CA GLY A 107 19.02 6.46 -9.77
C GLY A 107 18.07 7.58 -10.23
N LEU A 108 16.90 7.77 -9.60
CA LEU A 108 16.04 8.93 -9.86
C LEU A 108 15.90 9.79 -8.58
N PRO A 109 16.17 11.12 -8.63
CA PRO A 109 16.08 11.98 -7.45
C PRO A 109 14.62 12.21 -7.04
N GLY A 110 14.36 12.06 -5.74
CA GLY A 110 13.10 12.48 -5.11
C GLY A 110 12.13 11.34 -4.81
N PHE A 111 12.44 10.52 -3.81
CA PHE A 111 11.56 10.03 -2.72
C PHE A 111 12.32 8.94 -1.95
N ILE A 112 12.57 9.15 -0.66
CA ILE A 112 13.18 8.15 0.24
C ILE A 112 12.01 7.42 0.91
N GLY A 113 11.61 6.27 0.38
CA GLY A 113 10.71 5.38 1.14
C GLY A 113 11.37 4.96 2.45
N LYS A 114 10.59 4.76 3.52
CA LYS A 114 11.10 4.31 4.82
C LYS A 114 11.89 2.98 4.69
N PRO A 115 12.92 2.74 5.54
CA PRO A 115 13.74 1.54 5.44
C PRO A 115 12.90 0.26 5.56
N GLY A 116 13.35 -0.83 4.95
CA GLY A 116 12.55 -2.06 4.78
C GLY A 116 12.01 -2.68 6.07
N ASN A 117 12.70 -2.47 7.19
CA ASN A 117 12.27 -2.86 8.53
C ASN A 117 10.98 -2.13 8.99
N GLU A 118 10.82 -0.85 8.69
CA GLU A 118 9.64 -0.08 9.07
C GLU A 118 8.41 -0.48 8.25
N ARG A 119 8.59 -0.78 6.95
CA ARG A 119 7.53 -1.35 6.10
C ARG A 119 7.05 -2.69 6.61
N ALA A 120 7.97 -3.58 7.00
CA ALA A 120 7.62 -4.89 7.54
C ALA A 120 6.82 -4.77 8.85
N LEU A 121 7.22 -3.86 9.74
CA LEU A 121 6.49 -3.60 10.99
C LEU A 121 5.08 -3.05 10.74
N LEU A 122 4.92 -2.14 9.77
CA LEU A 122 3.62 -1.61 9.37
C LEU A 122 2.72 -2.69 8.76
N ALA A 123 3.25 -3.50 7.85
CA ALA A 123 2.53 -4.63 7.26
C ALA A 123 2.07 -5.62 8.32
N GLN A 124 2.95 -5.96 9.28
CA GLN A 124 2.60 -6.83 10.40
C GLN A 124 1.51 -6.23 11.28
N ARG A 125 1.57 -4.91 11.54
CA ARG A 125 0.56 -4.21 12.34
C ARG A 125 -0.81 -4.24 11.67
N MET A 126 -0.88 -4.00 10.36
CA MET A 126 -2.12 -4.10 9.58
C MET A 126 -2.67 -5.52 9.64
N GLU A 127 -1.82 -6.52 9.44
CA GLU A 127 -2.20 -7.93 9.52
C GLU A 127 -2.79 -8.30 10.89
N ASN A 128 -2.17 -7.85 11.97
CA ASN A 128 -2.67 -8.09 13.33
C ASN A 128 -4.06 -7.46 13.55
N ILE A 129 -4.29 -6.26 13.03
CA ILE A 129 -5.59 -5.58 13.15
C ILE A 129 -6.66 -6.34 12.36
N ILE A 130 -6.34 -6.72 11.12
CA ILE A 130 -7.24 -7.51 10.27
C ILE A 130 -7.59 -8.83 10.96
N GLY A 131 -6.58 -9.56 11.47
CA GLY A 131 -6.78 -10.85 12.13
C GLY A 131 -7.56 -10.77 13.45
N ASN A 132 -7.37 -9.71 14.23
CA ASN A 132 -8.12 -9.50 15.47
C ASN A 132 -9.57 -9.06 15.22
N GLY A 133 -9.84 -8.36 14.12
CA GLY A 133 -11.20 -7.93 13.74
C GLY A 133 -12.08 -9.05 13.16
N GLU A 134 -11.49 -10.12 12.63
CA GLU A 134 -12.24 -11.29 12.12
C GLU A 134 -12.61 -12.32 13.23
N ALA A 135 -12.07 -12.15 14.44
CA ALA A 135 -12.28 -13.05 15.58
C ALA A 135 -13.39 -12.59 16.57
N SER A 136 -14.10 -11.49 16.26
CA SER A 136 -15.18 -10.93 17.10
C SER A 136 -16.56 -11.13 16.48
#